data_AF-A0AAW0BHR1-F1
#
_entry.id   AF-A0AAW0BHR1-F1
#
_cell.length_a   1.000
_cell.length_b   1.000
_cell.length_c   1.000
_cell.angle_alpha   90.00
_cell.angle_beta   90.00
_cell.angle_gamma   90.00
#
_symmetry.space_group_name_H-M   'P 1'
#
loop_
_entity.id
_entity.type
_entity.pdbx_description
1 polymer ?
#
loop_
_entity_poly.entity_id
_entity_poly.type
_entity_poly.pdbx_seq_one_letter_code
_entity_poly.pdbx_strand_id
1 'polypeptide(L)'
;MSTRPSKRQRTKNVDEPKKHSEIWRPDGNVVLQAEDTQFRVHWSVLALHSSVFSDMQDLPQPADQPTVEGCPVVNLSDDAGDVEILLTVLYSPMFLCKKSLPLPVIGALLRLGRKYDFKDFFDSAVGRLVYEFPSTLELLDKLDFDYTVIDWYDGMIFDVIALAQENKIMTVLPCACINAIEFYSTEQLFNGVENQNGTQSRLPSSDLSKYVTAKIKLLNQQFQPGYTFGWVVDPKFSRCTDSAKCKELRANVPKLLADTTWKFRFAPRWNLWKWRVANKNSKFCKVCGPHVEESFKAGREKMWEELPGFFDLPPWAELKNE
;
A
#
# COMPACT_ATOMS: atom_id res chain seq x y z
N MET A 1 -28.42 -30.18 -51.10
CA MET A 1 -28.28 -28.71 -51.12
C MET A 1 -28.68 -28.19 -49.75
N SER A 2 -27.71 -27.89 -48.88
CA SER A 2 -27.96 -27.40 -47.51
C SER A 2 -27.56 -25.93 -47.44
N THR A 3 -28.54 -25.07 -47.20
CA THR A 3 -28.44 -23.61 -47.17
C THR A 3 -27.81 -23.14 -45.85
N ARG A 4 -26.65 -22.48 -45.93
CA ARG A 4 -26.02 -21.81 -44.79
C ARG A 4 -26.86 -20.60 -44.37
N PRO A 5 -27.18 -20.40 -43.07
CA PRO A 5 -27.81 -19.17 -42.64
C PRO A 5 -26.82 -18.00 -42.68
N SER A 6 -27.30 -16.88 -43.22
CA SER A 6 -26.61 -15.60 -43.34
C SER A 6 -26.16 -15.04 -41.97
N LYS A 7 -24.98 -14.42 -41.95
CA LYS A 7 -24.42 -13.65 -40.82
C LYS A 7 -25.43 -12.57 -40.40
N ARG A 8 -25.93 -12.64 -39.17
CA ARG A 8 -26.62 -11.52 -38.51
C ARG A 8 -25.64 -10.35 -38.39
N GLN A 9 -25.94 -9.28 -39.10
CA GLN A 9 -25.26 -7.99 -38.99
C GLN A 9 -25.56 -7.42 -37.60
N ARG A 10 -24.51 -7.17 -36.81
CA ARG A 10 -24.62 -6.50 -35.50
C ARG A 10 -25.07 -5.06 -35.78
N THR A 11 -26.34 -4.78 -35.46
CA THR A 11 -26.91 -3.43 -35.47
C THR A 11 -26.07 -2.51 -34.59
N LYS A 12 -25.77 -1.31 -35.12
CA LYS A 12 -25.06 -0.21 -34.46
C LYS A 12 -25.59 -0.01 -33.04
N ASN A 13 -24.68 0.07 -32.07
CA ASN A 13 -25.01 0.50 -30.71
C ASN A 13 -25.76 1.83 -30.78
N VAL A 14 -26.91 1.88 -30.13
CA VAL A 14 -27.60 3.13 -29.79
C VAL A 14 -26.66 3.84 -28.81
N ASP A 15 -26.22 5.06 -29.13
CA ASP A 15 -25.43 5.89 -28.20
C ASP A 15 -26.26 6.08 -26.93
N GLU A 16 -25.83 5.44 -25.83
CA GLU A 16 -26.38 5.73 -24.51
C GLU A 16 -26.17 7.21 -24.19
N PRO A 17 -27.13 7.86 -23.51
CA PRO A 17 -27.03 9.28 -23.21
C PRO A 17 -25.82 9.54 -22.30
N LYS A 18 -24.86 10.31 -22.82
CA LYS A 18 -23.66 10.68 -22.08
C LYS A 18 -24.02 11.57 -20.90
N LYS A 19 -23.42 11.30 -19.74
CA LYS A 19 -23.64 12.02 -18.49
C LYS A 19 -22.64 13.17 -18.36
N HIS A 20 -23.09 14.36 -17.99
CA HIS A 20 -22.19 15.45 -17.61
C HIS A 20 -21.80 15.30 -16.13
N SER A 21 -20.50 15.37 -15.83
CA SER A 21 -19.99 15.42 -14.45
C SER A 21 -20.26 16.79 -13.81
N GLU A 22 -20.20 16.85 -12.47
CA GLU A 22 -20.17 18.10 -11.71
C GLU A 22 -18.93 18.95 -12.03
N ILE A 23 -17.86 18.33 -12.52
CA ILE A 23 -16.67 19.02 -13.03
C ILE A 23 -16.96 19.51 -14.45
N TRP A 24 -17.75 20.58 -14.52
CA TRP A 24 -18.09 21.27 -15.77
C TRP A 24 -17.73 22.75 -15.66
N ARG A 25 -16.67 23.16 -16.35
CA ARG A 25 -16.23 24.55 -16.41
C ARG A 25 -16.95 25.27 -17.57
N PRO A 26 -17.79 26.29 -17.31
CA PRO A 26 -18.54 26.98 -18.36
C PRO A 26 -17.65 27.64 -19.43
N ASP A 27 -16.42 27.99 -19.06
CA ASP A 27 -15.36 28.58 -19.88
C ASP A 27 -14.33 27.54 -20.38
N GLY A 28 -14.54 26.26 -20.07
CA GLY A 28 -13.67 25.17 -20.51
C GLY A 28 -13.60 25.08 -22.04
N ASN A 29 -12.43 24.72 -22.55
CA ASN A 29 -12.10 24.69 -23.98
C ASN A 29 -11.77 23.28 -24.49
N VAL A 30 -12.01 22.24 -23.68
CA VAL A 30 -11.94 20.83 -24.05
C VAL A 30 -12.93 20.00 -23.23
N VAL A 31 -13.51 18.97 -23.85
CA VAL A 31 -14.30 17.96 -23.16
C VAL A 31 -13.52 16.66 -23.14
N LEU A 32 -13.19 16.17 -21.95
CA LEU A 32 -12.68 14.82 -21.76
C LEU A 32 -13.87 13.88 -21.62
N GLN A 33 -13.86 12.75 -22.31
CA GLN A 33 -14.85 11.71 -22.16
C GLN A 33 -14.17 10.44 -21.65
N ALA A 34 -14.59 9.95 -20.50
CA ALA A 34 -14.20 8.65 -19.96
C ALA A 34 -15.47 7.83 -19.76
N GLU A 35 -15.51 6.63 -20.33
CA GLU A 35 -16.72 5.81 -20.39
C GLU A 35 -17.93 6.59 -20.96
N ASP A 36 -19.04 6.66 -20.23
CA ASP A 36 -20.24 7.42 -20.54
C ASP A 36 -20.25 8.83 -19.91
N THR A 37 -19.19 9.22 -19.22
CA THR A 37 -19.11 10.49 -18.48
C THR A 37 -18.23 11.52 -19.20
N GLN A 38 -18.72 12.76 -19.26
CA GLN A 38 -18.04 13.89 -19.88
C GLN A 38 -17.68 14.96 -18.86
N PHE A 39 -16.48 15.52 -19.03
CA PHE A 39 -15.88 16.53 -18.17
C PHE A 39 -15.44 17.72 -19.03
N ARG A 40 -16.00 18.90 -18.80
CA ARG A 40 -15.59 20.12 -19.52
C ARG A 40 -14.56 20.88 -18.71
N VAL A 41 -13.35 21.02 -19.24
CA VAL A 41 -12.16 21.50 -18.52
C VAL A 41 -11.29 22.40 -19.42
N HIS A 42 -10.14 22.82 -18.89
CA HIS A 42 -9.20 23.71 -19.57
C HIS A 42 -7.93 22.97 -19.98
N TRP A 43 -7.54 23.09 -21.24
CA TRP A 43 -6.24 22.64 -21.73
C TRP A 43 -5.08 23.18 -20.91
N SER A 44 -5.12 24.48 -20.56
CA SER A 44 -4.05 25.12 -19.77
C SER A 44 -3.82 24.48 -18.41
N VAL A 45 -4.89 23.99 -17.75
CA VAL A 45 -4.78 23.31 -16.44
C VAL A 45 -4.20 21.92 -16.60
N LEU A 46 -4.60 21.18 -17.65
CA LEU A 46 -4.06 19.85 -17.94
C LEU A 46 -2.58 19.93 -18.33
N ALA A 47 -2.26 20.78 -19.33
CA ALA A 47 -0.92 20.94 -19.87
C ALA A 47 0.08 21.51 -18.86
N LEU A 48 -0.37 22.26 -17.85
CA LEU A 48 0.49 22.75 -16.77
C LEU A 48 1.16 21.62 -15.98
N HIS A 49 0.46 20.49 -15.82
CA HIS A 49 0.91 19.38 -14.97
C HIS A 49 1.19 18.09 -15.74
N SER A 50 0.91 18.03 -17.05
CA SER A 50 1.06 16.84 -17.88
C SER A 50 1.66 17.20 -19.23
N SER A 51 2.83 16.62 -19.52
CA SER A 51 3.47 16.72 -20.83
C SER A 51 2.61 16.06 -21.92
N VAL A 52 1.98 14.92 -21.60
CA VAL A 52 1.13 14.16 -22.52
C VAL A 52 -0.11 14.98 -22.94
N PHE A 53 -0.75 15.69 -22.02
CA PHE A 53 -1.86 16.58 -22.36
C PHE A 53 -1.40 17.86 -23.07
N SER A 54 -0.18 18.35 -22.77
CA SER A 54 0.44 19.45 -23.55
C SER A 54 0.61 19.04 -25.01
N ASP A 55 1.20 17.87 -25.27
CA ASP A 55 1.40 17.35 -26.62
C ASP A 55 0.06 17.09 -27.33
N MET A 56 -0.94 16.54 -26.61
CA MET A 56 -2.28 16.32 -27.17
C MET A 56 -2.98 17.61 -27.60
N GLN A 57 -2.74 18.73 -26.92
CA GLN A 57 -3.30 20.02 -27.28
C GLN A 57 -2.76 20.52 -28.63
N ASP A 58 -1.49 20.27 -28.91
CA ASP A 58 -0.80 20.75 -30.11
C ASP A 58 -1.06 19.89 -31.36
N LEU A 59 -1.67 18.72 -31.19
CA LEU A 59 -2.03 17.84 -32.31
C LEU A 59 -3.15 18.45 -33.16
N PRO A 60 -3.00 18.50 -34.50
CA PRO A 60 -4.06 18.97 -35.37
C PRO A 60 -5.27 18.05 -35.28
N GLN A 61 -6.42 18.61 -34.90
CA GLN A 61 -7.66 17.85 -34.79
C GLN A 61 -8.29 17.61 -36.17
N PRO A 62 -8.78 16.39 -36.46
CA PRO A 62 -9.55 16.12 -37.67
C PRO A 62 -10.77 17.03 -37.77
N ALA A 63 -11.05 17.55 -38.97
CA ALA A 63 -12.18 18.47 -39.20
C ALA A 63 -13.56 17.89 -38.82
N ASP A 64 -13.68 16.56 -38.81
CA ASP A 64 -14.92 15.83 -38.53
C ASP A 64 -15.05 15.34 -37.08
N GLN A 65 -14.22 15.85 -36.15
CA GLN A 65 -14.29 15.40 -34.75
C GLN A 65 -15.60 15.86 -34.09
N PRO A 66 -16.26 14.97 -33.30
CA PRO A 66 -17.44 15.34 -32.56
C PRO A 66 -17.10 16.42 -31.54
N THR A 67 -17.88 17.51 -31.55
CA THR A 67 -17.79 18.59 -30.57
C THR A 67 -18.96 18.53 -29.61
N VAL A 68 -18.74 18.90 -28.36
CA VAL A 68 -19.78 19.12 -27.34
C VAL A 68 -19.70 20.58 -26.91
N GLU A 69 -20.80 21.32 -27.05
CA GLU A 69 -20.86 22.76 -26.77
C GLU A 69 -19.75 23.57 -27.50
N GLY A 70 -19.42 23.17 -28.73
CA GLY A 70 -18.35 23.79 -29.52
C GLY A 70 -16.93 23.49 -29.04
N CYS A 71 -16.77 22.64 -28.02
CA CYS A 71 -15.48 22.17 -27.54
C CYS A 71 -15.12 20.81 -28.16
N PRO A 72 -13.84 20.57 -28.47
CA PRO A 72 -13.39 19.29 -28.95
C PRO A 72 -13.50 18.20 -27.87
N VAL A 73 -13.83 16.98 -28.28
CA VAL A 73 -13.95 15.83 -27.38
C VAL A 73 -12.73 14.93 -27.47
N VAL A 74 -12.05 14.71 -26.34
CA VAL A 74 -10.94 13.76 -26.20
C VAL A 74 -11.45 12.54 -25.46
N ASN A 75 -11.45 11.38 -26.11
CA ASN A 75 -11.85 10.12 -25.49
C ASN A 75 -10.68 9.50 -24.73
N LEU A 76 -10.86 9.30 -23.43
CA LEU A 76 -9.97 8.61 -22.53
C LEU A 76 -10.45 7.17 -22.36
N SER A 77 -9.51 6.23 -22.28
CA SER A 77 -9.81 4.81 -22.07
C SER A 77 -9.86 4.42 -20.59
N ASP A 78 -9.94 5.40 -19.69
CA ASP A 78 -9.80 5.24 -18.24
C ASP A 78 -11.16 5.18 -17.55
N ASP A 79 -11.15 4.72 -16.30
CA ASP A 79 -12.31 4.75 -15.41
C ASP A 79 -12.76 6.20 -15.16
N ALA A 80 -14.07 6.45 -15.27
CA ALA A 80 -14.61 7.81 -15.11
C ALA A 80 -14.37 8.37 -13.69
N GLY A 81 -14.38 7.53 -12.67
CA GLY A 81 -14.12 7.91 -11.28
C GLY A 81 -12.67 8.32 -11.04
N ASP A 82 -11.71 7.58 -11.59
CA ASP A 82 -10.29 7.95 -11.54
C ASP A 82 -10.05 9.32 -12.22
N VAL A 83 -10.69 9.56 -13.38
CA VAL A 83 -10.60 10.86 -14.09
C VAL A 83 -11.23 11.98 -13.25
N GLU A 84 -12.39 11.74 -12.63
CA GLU A 84 -13.05 12.70 -11.74
C GLU A 84 -12.18 13.07 -10.54
N ILE A 85 -11.52 12.09 -9.92
CA ILE A 85 -10.57 12.30 -8.82
C ILE A 85 -9.38 13.16 -9.29
N LEU A 86 -8.75 12.82 -10.40
CA LEU A 86 -7.62 13.57 -10.95
C LEU A 86 -8.00 15.03 -11.22
N LEU A 87 -9.15 15.25 -11.87
CA LEU A 87 -9.64 16.58 -12.16
C LEU A 87 -10.00 17.36 -10.89
N THR A 88 -10.57 16.69 -9.88
CA THR A 88 -10.82 17.29 -8.56
C THR A 88 -9.52 17.80 -7.94
N VAL A 89 -8.46 17.01 -8.01
CA VAL A 89 -7.12 17.39 -7.52
C VAL A 89 -6.54 18.57 -8.30
N LEU A 90 -6.66 18.57 -9.63
CA LEU A 90 -6.18 19.67 -10.49
C LEU A 90 -6.87 21.00 -10.19
N TYR A 91 -8.19 20.99 -10.01
CA TYR A 91 -8.95 22.21 -9.71
C TYR A 91 -8.98 22.59 -8.23
N SER A 92 -8.53 21.70 -7.35
CA SER A 92 -8.43 21.95 -5.92
C SER A 92 -7.11 21.41 -5.35
N PRO A 93 -5.97 22.07 -5.62
CA PRO A 93 -4.66 21.60 -5.18
C PRO A 93 -4.54 21.41 -3.66
N MET A 94 -5.33 22.15 -2.88
CA MET A 94 -5.44 21.99 -1.43
C MET A 94 -5.91 20.61 -0.98
N PHE A 95 -6.52 19.84 -1.88
CA PHE A 95 -6.90 18.46 -1.61
C PHE A 95 -5.67 17.60 -1.27
N LEU A 96 -4.53 17.79 -1.94
CA LEU A 96 -3.30 17.04 -1.68
C LEU A 96 -2.60 17.45 -0.38
N CYS A 97 -2.92 18.64 0.17
CA CYS A 97 -2.40 19.10 1.45
C CYS A 97 -3.12 18.46 2.65
N LYS A 98 -4.18 17.69 2.43
CA LYS A 98 -4.80 16.89 3.49
C LYS A 98 -3.77 15.93 4.08
N LYS A 99 -3.78 15.82 5.41
CA LYS A 99 -2.91 14.90 6.16
C LYS A 99 -3.06 13.46 5.64
N SER A 100 -4.30 13.00 5.54
CA SER A 100 -4.65 11.66 5.08
C SER A 100 -5.48 11.75 3.80
N LEU A 101 -5.30 10.76 2.91
CA LEU A 101 -6.07 10.62 1.68
C LEU A 101 -6.70 9.22 1.58
N PRO A 102 -7.90 9.10 0.98
CA PRO A 102 -8.45 7.81 0.64
C PRO A 102 -7.55 7.04 -0.32
N LEU A 103 -7.41 5.74 -0.14
CA LEU A 103 -6.63 4.90 -1.06
C LEU A 103 -7.11 4.98 -2.53
N PRO A 104 -8.42 5.08 -2.85
CA PRO A 104 -8.87 5.31 -4.23
C PRO A 104 -8.27 6.57 -4.87
N VAL A 105 -8.06 7.63 -4.09
CA VAL A 105 -7.38 8.84 -4.59
C VAL A 105 -5.94 8.52 -4.94
N ILE A 106 -5.22 7.86 -4.03
CA ILE A 106 -3.82 7.46 -4.26
C ILE A 106 -3.74 6.57 -5.51
N GLY A 107 -4.67 5.63 -5.67
CA GLY A 107 -4.75 4.75 -6.84
C GLY A 107 -4.96 5.50 -8.16
N ALA A 108 -5.91 6.43 -8.21
CA ALA A 108 -6.15 7.27 -9.39
C ALA A 108 -4.91 8.09 -9.77
N LEU A 109 -4.23 8.70 -8.78
CA LEU A 109 -3.02 9.49 -9.01
C LEU A 109 -1.84 8.64 -9.50
N LEU A 110 -1.72 7.39 -9.05
CA LEU A 110 -0.69 6.47 -9.55
C LEU A 110 -0.98 6.05 -11.00
N ARG A 111 -2.20 5.57 -11.28
CA ARG A 111 -2.58 5.06 -12.61
C ARG A 111 -2.54 6.17 -13.66
N LEU A 112 -3.26 7.27 -13.43
CA LEU A 112 -3.36 8.36 -14.38
C LEU A 112 -2.09 9.22 -14.39
N GLY A 113 -1.43 9.38 -13.25
CA GLY A 113 -0.17 10.11 -13.18
C GLY A 113 0.94 9.45 -13.98
N ARG A 114 1.01 8.12 -13.99
CA ARG A 114 1.93 7.40 -14.88
C ARG A 114 1.51 7.51 -16.34
N LYS A 115 0.23 7.27 -16.65
CA LYS A 115 -0.27 7.19 -18.03
C LYS A 115 -0.17 8.53 -18.77
N TYR A 116 -0.46 9.61 -18.08
CA TYR A 116 -0.51 10.96 -18.63
C TYR A 116 0.64 11.85 -18.12
N ASP A 117 1.67 11.29 -17.51
CA ASP A 117 2.84 12.03 -17.01
C ASP A 117 2.51 13.20 -16.07
N PHE A 118 1.57 13.00 -15.13
CA PHE A 118 1.38 13.92 -14.00
C PHE A 118 2.38 13.60 -12.89
N LYS A 119 3.66 13.91 -13.14
CA LYS A 119 4.77 13.50 -12.28
C LYS A 119 4.61 13.90 -10.82
N ASP A 120 4.22 15.15 -10.54
CA ASP A 120 4.05 15.64 -9.15
C ASP A 120 2.98 14.85 -8.38
N PHE A 121 1.93 14.41 -9.08
CA PHE A 121 0.84 13.65 -8.47
C PHE A 121 1.22 12.21 -8.25
N PHE A 122 1.92 11.62 -9.22
CA PHE A 122 2.50 10.28 -9.10
C PHE A 122 3.47 10.22 -7.90
N ASP A 123 4.42 11.16 -7.83
CA ASP A 123 5.42 11.23 -6.75
C ASP A 123 4.76 11.45 -5.38
N SER A 124 3.72 12.29 -5.31
CA SER A 124 2.95 12.51 -4.09
C SER A 124 2.26 11.23 -3.61
N ALA A 125 1.67 10.46 -4.52
CA ALA A 125 1.02 9.20 -4.20
C ALA A 125 2.02 8.11 -3.76
N VAL A 126 3.15 7.98 -4.46
CA VAL A 126 4.26 7.09 -4.06
C VAL A 126 4.79 7.48 -2.67
N GLY A 127 5.00 8.77 -2.43
CA GLY A 127 5.50 9.29 -1.16
C GLY A 127 4.61 8.90 0.03
N ARG A 128 3.29 8.88 -0.15
CA ARG A 128 2.34 8.43 0.89
C ARG A 128 2.46 6.94 1.18
N LEU A 129 2.55 6.10 0.15
CA LEU A 129 2.75 4.67 0.33
C LEU A 129 4.09 4.36 1.01
N VAL A 130 5.18 5.01 0.58
CA VAL A 130 6.52 4.81 1.16
C VAL A 130 6.61 5.32 2.60
N TYR A 131 5.89 6.40 2.94
CA TYR A 131 5.80 6.86 4.32
C TYR A 131 5.12 5.82 5.21
N GLU A 132 3.95 5.32 4.80
CA GLU A 132 3.16 4.38 5.61
C GLU A 132 3.80 2.97 5.69
N PHE A 133 4.51 2.58 4.63
CA PHE A 133 5.15 1.27 4.48
C PHE A 133 6.64 1.44 4.11
N PRO A 134 7.48 1.82 5.08
CA PRO A 134 8.86 2.20 4.82
C PRO A 134 9.76 1.01 4.44
N SER A 135 10.83 1.32 3.70
CA SER A 135 11.83 0.35 3.24
C SER A 135 13.10 0.30 4.08
N THR A 136 13.20 1.12 5.14
CA THR A 136 14.32 1.10 6.08
C THR A 136 13.84 1.05 7.52
N LEU A 137 14.66 0.46 8.39
CA LEU A 137 14.35 0.31 9.80
C LEU A 137 14.33 1.67 10.51
N GLU A 138 15.15 2.61 10.06
CA GLU A 138 15.21 3.99 10.57
C GLU A 138 13.92 4.76 10.25
N LEU A 139 13.35 4.57 9.06
CA LEU A 139 12.07 5.17 8.69
C LEU A 139 10.92 4.53 9.49
N LEU A 140 10.93 3.20 9.65
CA LEU A 140 9.97 2.51 10.51
C LEU A 140 10.03 3.06 11.95
N ASP A 141 11.23 3.34 12.45
CA ASP A 141 11.43 3.96 13.76
C ASP A 141 10.96 5.41 13.87
N LYS A 142 10.72 6.10 12.76
CA LYS A 142 10.16 7.47 12.80
C LYS A 142 8.64 7.50 12.79
N LEU A 143 7.98 6.38 12.46
CA LEU A 143 6.53 6.33 12.45
C LEU A 143 5.97 6.50 13.85
N ASP A 144 5.00 7.40 13.97
CA ASP A 144 4.18 7.56 15.16
C ASP A 144 2.96 6.63 15.03
N PHE A 145 2.62 5.90 16.10
CA PHE A 145 1.54 4.90 16.06
C PHE A 145 0.16 5.53 15.80
N ASP A 146 0.03 6.84 16.05
CA ASP A 146 -1.21 7.61 15.90
C ASP A 146 -1.27 8.42 14.59
N TYR A 147 -0.25 8.34 13.72
CA TYR A 147 -0.14 9.16 12.51
C TYR A 147 -0.16 8.30 11.24
N THR A 148 -1.27 8.35 10.52
CA THR A 148 -1.41 7.75 9.17
C THR A 148 -1.60 8.82 8.10
N VAL A 149 -1.06 8.58 6.90
CA VAL A 149 -1.24 9.43 5.71
C VAL A 149 -2.22 8.84 4.69
N ILE A 150 -2.82 7.70 5.02
CA ILE A 150 -3.80 6.97 4.22
C ILE A 150 -5.01 6.65 5.09
N ASP A 151 -6.22 6.91 4.60
CA ASP A 151 -7.42 6.66 5.39
C ASP A 151 -7.56 5.16 5.69
N TRP A 152 -7.71 4.83 6.97
CA TRP A 152 -7.81 3.46 7.42
C TRP A 152 -9.21 2.89 7.17
N TYR A 153 -9.27 1.67 6.66
CA TYR A 153 -10.49 0.87 6.56
C TYR A 153 -10.15 -0.63 6.57
N ASP A 154 -11.16 -1.46 6.85
CA ASP A 154 -11.03 -2.91 6.85
C ASP A 154 -10.66 -3.41 5.44
N GLY A 155 -9.51 -4.08 5.32
CA GLY A 155 -8.96 -4.55 4.04
C GLY A 155 -7.94 -3.62 3.37
N MET A 156 -7.69 -2.41 3.92
CA MET A 156 -6.78 -1.41 3.31
C MET A 156 -5.40 -1.96 2.94
N ILE A 157 -4.79 -2.79 3.78
CA ILE A 157 -3.46 -3.34 3.50
C ILE A 157 -3.46 -4.27 2.29
N PHE A 158 -4.56 -5.00 2.04
CA PHE A 158 -4.67 -5.87 0.87
C PHE A 158 -4.72 -5.05 -0.42
N ASP A 159 -5.49 -3.97 -0.39
CA ASP A 159 -5.61 -3.06 -1.51
C ASP A 159 -4.30 -2.30 -1.75
N VAL A 160 -3.56 -1.93 -0.70
CA VAL A 160 -2.20 -1.37 -0.83
C VAL A 160 -1.25 -2.36 -1.50
N ILE A 161 -1.27 -3.64 -1.11
CA ILE A 161 -0.42 -4.66 -1.74
C ILE A 161 -0.77 -4.80 -3.23
N ALA A 162 -2.07 -4.86 -3.56
CA ALA A 162 -2.52 -4.93 -4.95
C ALA A 162 -2.09 -3.69 -5.74
N LEU A 163 -2.31 -2.49 -5.20
CA LEU A 163 -1.97 -1.23 -5.84
C LEU A 163 -0.46 -1.06 -6.04
N ALA A 164 0.34 -1.46 -5.05
CA ALA A 164 1.80 -1.43 -5.13
C ALA A 164 2.32 -2.40 -6.19
N GLN A 165 1.75 -3.59 -6.31
CA GLN A 165 2.11 -4.55 -7.36
C GLN A 165 1.71 -4.06 -8.76
N GLU A 166 0.47 -3.55 -8.89
CA GLU A 166 -0.05 -2.96 -10.13
C GLU A 166 0.88 -1.84 -10.64
N ASN A 167 1.36 -0.99 -9.73
CA ASN A 167 2.17 0.18 -10.04
C ASN A 167 3.68 -0.05 -9.84
N LYS A 168 4.11 -1.30 -9.61
CA LYS A 168 5.52 -1.68 -9.41
C LYS A 168 6.26 -0.87 -8.33
N ILE A 169 5.57 -0.52 -7.25
CA ILE A 169 6.12 0.15 -6.07
C ILE A 169 6.60 -0.93 -5.12
N MET A 170 7.70 -1.61 -5.44
CA MET A 170 8.05 -2.85 -4.74
C MET A 170 8.61 -2.61 -3.32
N THR A 171 9.11 -1.40 -3.05
CA THR A 171 9.76 -1.09 -1.76
C THR A 171 8.80 -1.15 -0.57
N VAL A 172 7.49 -1.00 -0.80
CA VAL A 172 6.48 -1.02 0.27
C VAL A 172 6.03 -2.43 0.65
N LEU A 173 6.27 -3.41 -0.22
CA LEU A 173 5.70 -4.75 -0.08
C LEU A 173 6.14 -5.50 1.17
N PRO A 174 7.43 -5.53 1.59
CA PRO A 174 7.80 -6.29 2.78
C PRO A 174 7.09 -5.78 4.05
N CYS A 175 6.97 -4.45 4.20
CA CYS A 175 6.27 -3.84 5.33
C CYS A 175 4.75 -4.05 5.23
N ALA A 176 4.15 -3.95 4.04
CA ALA A 176 2.72 -4.22 3.86
C ALA A 176 2.38 -5.69 4.14
N CYS A 177 3.22 -6.63 3.67
CA CYS A 177 3.03 -8.06 3.88
C CYS A 177 3.13 -8.47 5.36
N ILE A 178 4.09 -7.93 6.12
CA ILE A 178 4.16 -8.20 7.56
C ILE A 178 2.95 -7.61 8.30
N ASN A 179 2.47 -6.42 7.91
CA ASN A 179 1.25 -5.84 8.45
C ASN A 179 0.02 -6.71 8.10
N ALA A 180 -0.04 -7.32 6.92
CA ALA A 180 -1.14 -8.21 6.53
C ALA A 180 -1.24 -9.42 7.48
N ILE A 181 -0.14 -10.12 7.74
CA ILE A 181 -0.14 -11.31 8.62
C ILE A 181 -0.32 -10.97 10.11
N GLU A 182 -0.07 -9.72 10.47
CA GLU A 182 -0.24 -9.13 11.79
C GLU A 182 -1.72 -8.84 12.07
N PHE A 183 -2.35 -8.04 11.21
CA PHE A 183 -3.68 -7.48 11.47
C PHE A 183 -4.82 -8.41 11.07
N TYR A 184 -4.61 -9.34 10.14
CA TYR A 184 -5.66 -10.22 9.64
C TYR A 184 -5.52 -11.67 10.13
N SER A 185 -6.65 -12.34 10.32
CA SER A 185 -6.71 -13.77 10.62
C SER A 185 -6.32 -14.60 9.39
N THR A 186 -5.96 -15.86 9.59
CA THR A 186 -5.76 -16.79 8.46
C THR A 186 -6.99 -16.83 7.56
N GLU A 187 -8.19 -16.90 8.12
CA GLU A 187 -9.44 -16.89 7.35
C GLU A 187 -9.58 -15.62 6.50
N GLN A 188 -9.31 -14.44 7.07
CA GLN A 188 -9.36 -13.17 6.34
C GLN A 188 -8.30 -13.08 5.23
N LEU A 189 -7.10 -13.63 5.46
CA LEU A 189 -6.06 -13.71 4.42
C LEU A 189 -6.52 -14.55 3.21
N PHE A 190 -7.32 -15.61 3.43
CA PHE A 190 -7.82 -16.46 2.35
C PHE A 190 -9.11 -15.96 1.69
N ASN A 191 -10.05 -15.49 2.50
CA ASN A 191 -11.40 -15.15 2.03
C ASN A 191 -11.54 -13.69 1.63
N GLY A 192 -10.60 -12.84 2.05
CA GLY A 192 -10.71 -11.40 1.94
C GLY A 192 -11.39 -10.77 3.15
N VAL A 193 -11.55 -9.45 3.09
CA VAL A 193 -12.21 -8.65 4.11
C VAL A 193 -13.23 -7.77 3.43
N GLU A 194 -14.43 -7.74 3.99
CA GLU A 194 -15.47 -6.80 3.58
C GLU A 194 -15.31 -5.50 4.34
N ASN A 195 -15.25 -4.38 3.63
CA ASN A 195 -15.24 -3.07 4.24
C ASN A 195 -16.66 -2.61 4.61
N GLN A 196 -16.76 -1.48 5.32
CA GLN A 196 -18.04 -0.90 5.77
C GLN A 196 -19.04 -0.59 4.64
N ASN A 197 -18.54 -0.47 3.40
CA ASN A 197 -19.34 -0.17 2.22
C ASN A 197 -19.71 -1.44 1.42
N GLY A 198 -19.44 -2.64 1.96
CA GLY A 198 -19.70 -3.91 1.29
C GLY A 198 -18.69 -4.27 0.20
N THR A 199 -17.63 -3.49 0.02
CA THR A 199 -16.58 -3.80 -0.97
C THR A 199 -15.64 -4.85 -0.40
N GLN A 200 -15.33 -5.85 -1.21
CA GLN A 200 -14.47 -6.99 -0.83
C GLN A 200 -13.03 -6.72 -1.24
N SER A 201 -12.15 -6.51 -0.26
CA SER A 201 -10.70 -6.40 -0.46
C SER A 201 -10.06 -7.78 -0.35
N ARG A 202 -9.19 -8.12 -1.32
CA ARG A 202 -8.53 -9.43 -1.38
C ARG A 202 -7.06 -9.27 -1.75
N LEU A 203 -6.23 -10.12 -1.17
CA LEU A 203 -4.84 -10.20 -1.59
C LEU A 203 -4.78 -10.68 -3.06
N PRO A 204 -3.96 -10.03 -3.90
CA PRO A 204 -3.77 -10.44 -5.29
C PRO A 204 -3.30 -11.91 -5.33
N SER A 205 -4.09 -12.76 -5.99
CA SER A 205 -3.96 -14.21 -5.95
C SER A 205 -2.78 -14.74 -6.78
N SER A 206 -1.96 -15.59 -6.16
CA SER A 206 -1.28 -16.72 -6.82
C SER A 206 -0.75 -17.75 -5.81
N ASP A 207 -0.39 -17.33 -4.60
CA ASP A 207 -0.04 -18.24 -3.50
C ASP A 207 -0.30 -17.61 -2.12
N LEU A 208 -1.53 -17.74 -1.61
CA LEU A 208 -1.88 -17.25 -0.28
C LEU A 208 -1.19 -18.06 0.83
N SER A 209 -0.74 -19.29 0.53
CA SER A 209 -0.02 -20.13 1.49
C SER A 209 1.31 -19.49 1.90
N LYS A 210 1.90 -18.64 1.05
CA LYS A 210 3.13 -17.90 1.36
C LYS A 210 2.98 -17.01 2.61
N TYR A 211 1.83 -16.38 2.83
CA TYR A 211 1.61 -15.52 3.99
C TYR A 211 1.55 -16.34 5.29
N VAL A 212 0.90 -17.51 5.24
CA VAL A 212 0.85 -18.44 6.38
C VAL A 212 2.25 -19.01 6.65
N THR A 213 2.94 -19.44 5.60
CA THR A 213 4.32 -19.94 5.69
C THR A 213 5.25 -18.87 6.25
N ALA A 214 5.18 -17.63 5.76
CA ALA A 214 5.94 -16.49 6.24
C ALA A 214 5.70 -16.25 7.73
N LYS A 215 4.43 -16.25 8.16
CA LYS A 215 4.05 -16.09 9.57
C LYS A 215 4.69 -17.17 10.44
N ILE A 216 4.60 -18.44 10.04
CA ILE A 216 5.20 -19.56 10.78
C ILE A 216 6.73 -19.43 10.82
N LYS A 217 7.38 -19.13 9.68
CA LYS A 217 8.83 -18.93 9.60
C LYS A 217 9.28 -17.80 10.54
N LEU A 218 8.64 -16.63 10.50
CA LEU A 218 8.96 -15.48 11.36
C LEU A 218 8.81 -15.82 12.84
N LEU A 219 7.72 -16.51 13.22
CA LEU A 219 7.47 -16.92 14.60
C LEU A 219 8.50 -17.93 15.14
N ASN A 220 9.01 -18.82 14.28
CA ASN A 220 10.07 -19.75 14.64
C ASN A 220 11.44 -19.08 14.67
N GLN A 221 11.70 -18.20 13.71
CA GLN A 221 13.00 -17.56 13.54
C GLN A 221 13.31 -16.57 14.67
N GLN A 222 12.31 -15.89 15.21
CA GLN A 222 12.51 -14.85 16.22
C GLN A 222 13.24 -15.31 17.49
N PHE A 223 13.17 -16.60 17.85
CA PHE A 223 13.84 -17.17 19.02
C PHE A 223 15.19 -17.84 18.68
N GLN A 224 15.58 -17.89 17.42
CA GLN A 224 16.86 -18.47 17.02
C GLN A 224 18.03 -17.56 17.47
N PRO A 225 19.22 -18.13 17.74
CA PRO A 225 20.40 -17.35 18.08
C PRO A 225 20.67 -16.24 17.04
N GLY A 226 20.87 -15.01 17.52
CA GLY A 226 21.11 -13.85 16.67
C GLY A 226 19.86 -13.19 16.08
N TYR A 227 18.65 -13.61 16.44
CA TYR A 227 17.39 -12.91 16.11
C TYR A 227 16.80 -12.18 17.32
N THR A 228 15.75 -11.36 17.09
CA THR A 228 15.21 -10.39 18.05
C THR A 228 14.98 -10.92 19.47
N PHE A 229 14.53 -12.16 19.62
CA PHE A 229 14.30 -12.82 20.91
C PHE A 229 15.23 -14.02 21.18
N GLY A 230 16.28 -14.20 20.37
CA GLY A 230 17.27 -15.27 20.58
C GLY A 230 17.99 -15.19 21.93
N TRP A 231 18.10 -14.00 22.50
CA TRP A 231 18.64 -13.77 23.84
C TRP A 231 17.83 -14.46 24.95
N VAL A 232 16.59 -14.87 24.72
CA VAL A 232 15.78 -15.58 25.73
C VAL A 232 16.43 -16.93 26.09
N VAL A 233 17.01 -17.60 25.09
CA VAL A 233 17.64 -18.92 25.21
C VAL A 233 19.17 -18.86 25.25
N ASP A 234 19.76 -17.66 25.27
CA ASP A 234 21.20 -17.48 25.27
C ASP A 234 21.84 -18.01 26.58
N PRO A 235 22.88 -18.87 26.52
CA PRO A 235 23.59 -19.35 27.70
C PRO A 235 24.49 -18.29 28.37
N LYS A 236 24.75 -17.14 27.74
CA LYS A 236 25.70 -16.09 28.21
C LYS A 236 25.25 -15.30 29.45
N PHE A 237 24.17 -15.66 30.12
CA PHE A 237 23.78 -15.09 31.42
C PHE A 237 24.60 -15.62 32.62
N SER A 238 25.74 -16.28 32.39
CA SER A 238 26.59 -16.85 33.44
C SER A 238 27.14 -15.81 34.43
N ARG A 239 27.17 -14.51 34.06
CA ARG A 239 27.58 -13.39 34.90
C ARG A 239 26.41 -12.59 35.50
N CYS A 240 25.21 -13.17 35.49
CA CYS A 240 24.01 -12.54 36.04
C CYS A 240 24.12 -12.32 37.55
N THR A 241 23.89 -11.10 38.01
CA THR A 241 23.95 -10.75 39.45
C THR A 241 22.62 -10.94 40.18
N ASP A 242 21.53 -11.19 39.45
CA ASP A 242 20.19 -11.47 39.99
C ASP A 242 19.54 -12.57 39.14
N SER A 243 20.00 -13.80 39.36
CA SER A 243 19.63 -14.95 38.53
C SER A 243 18.15 -15.30 38.62
N ALA A 244 17.49 -15.08 39.75
CA ALA A 244 16.08 -15.41 39.91
C ALA A 244 15.20 -14.45 39.09
N LYS A 245 15.35 -13.14 39.30
CA LYS A 245 14.56 -12.12 38.60
C LYS A 245 14.82 -12.11 37.10
N CYS A 246 16.09 -12.17 36.68
CA CYS A 246 16.41 -12.16 35.25
C CYS A 246 15.96 -13.45 34.54
N LYS A 247 15.93 -14.59 35.24
CA LYS A 247 15.38 -15.84 34.69
C LYS A 247 13.87 -15.77 34.57
N GLU A 248 13.17 -15.20 35.54
CA GLU A 248 11.73 -14.97 35.47
C GLU A 248 11.36 -14.03 34.32
N LEU A 249 12.04 -12.89 34.19
CA LEU A 249 11.83 -11.95 33.07
C LEU A 249 12.04 -12.61 31.71
N ARG A 250 13.09 -13.44 31.56
CA ARG A 250 13.31 -14.23 30.34
C ARG A 250 12.19 -15.22 30.08
N ALA A 251 11.74 -15.94 31.11
CA ALA A 251 10.67 -16.93 30.98
C ALA A 251 9.30 -16.30 30.67
N ASN A 252 9.10 -15.02 31.04
CA ASN A 252 7.86 -14.30 30.77
C ASN A 252 7.75 -13.79 29.32
N VAL A 253 8.88 -13.61 28.60
CA VAL A 253 8.84 -13.17 27.19
C VAL A 253 8.17 -14.21 26.28
N PRO A 254 8.56 -15.51 26.30
CA PRO A 254 7.83 -16.54 25.58
C PRO A 254 6.38 -16.68 26.03
N LYS A 255 6.03 -16.41 27.29
CA LYS A 255 4.64 -16.47 27.77
C LYS A 255 3.78 -15.33 27.24
N LEU A 256 4.34 -14.11 27.22
CA LEU A 256 3.69 -12.93 26.67
C LEU A 256 3.53 -13.07 25.15
N LEU A 257 4.53 -13.64 24.49
CA LEU A 257 4.43 -14.01 23.09
C LEU A 257 3.42 -15.15 22.92
N ALA A 258 3.41 -16.15 23.79
CA ALA A 258 2.55 -17.34 23.75
C ALA A 258 1.03 -17.06 23.92
N ASP A 259 0.68 -15.86 24.38
CA ASP A 259 -0.70 -15.47 24.67
C ASP A 259 -1.50 -15.33 23.37
N THR A 260 -2.42 -16.27 23.15
CA THR A 260 -3.30 -16.31 21.98
C THR A 260 -4.55 -15.43 22.13
N THR A 261 -4.72 -14.72 23.24
CA THR A 261 -5.89 -13.86 23.44
C THR A 261 -5.86 -12.67 22.47
N TRP A 262 -7.06 -12.24 22.05
CA TRP A 262 -7.30 -11.19 21.05
C TRP A 262 -6.48 -9.90 21.24
N LYS A 263 -6.06 -9.60 22.47
CA LYS A 263 -5.30 -8.38 22.79
C LYS A 263 -3.82 -8.42 22.36
N PHE A 264 -3.26 -9.61 22.11
CA PHE A 264 -1.84 -9.77 21.82
C PHE A 264 -1.60 -10.93 20.83
N ARG A 265 -2.27 -10.92 19.66
CA ARG A 265 -1.87 -11.82 18.56
C ARG A 265 -0.35 -11.77 18.44
N PHE A 266 0.30 -12.93 18.59
CA PHE A 266 1.71 -13.13 18.30
C PHE A 266 2.04 -12.36 17.03
N ALA A 267 2.79 -11.30 17.22
CA ALA A 267 2.88 -10.27 16.24
C ALA A 267 4.24 -10.44 15.56
N PRO A 268 4.32 -10.94 14.32
CA PRO A 268 5.52 -10.81 13.51
C PRO A 268 6.12 -9.40 13.61
N ARG A 269 5.28 -8.36 13.77
CA ARG A 269 5.71 -6.96 13.93
C ARG A 269 6.45 -6.68 15.26
N TRP A 270 6.31 -7.49 16.31
CA TRP A 270 7.10 -7.31 17.54
C TRP A 270 8.59 -7.55 17.33
N ASN A 271 8.96 -8.34 16.32
CA ASN A 271 10.36 -8.45 15.91
C ASN A 271 10.97 -7.11 15.51
N LEU A 272 10.12 -6.17 15.09
CA LEU A 272 10.49 -4.87 14.59
C LEU A 272 10.19 -3.75 15.58
N TRP A 273 9.73 -4.07 16.80
CA TRP A 273 9.49 -3.07 17.83
C TRP A 273 10.78 -2.41 18.32
N LYS A 274 10.68 -1.15 18.72
CA LYS A 274 11.74 -0.46 19.44
C LYS A 274 11.98 -1.16 20.78
N TRP A 275 13.25 -1.31 21.15
CA TRP A 275 13.65 -1.85 22.46
C TRP A 275 12.90 -1.18 23.64
N ARG A 276 12.72 0.14 23.60
CA ARG A 276 12.00 0.89 24.65
C ARG A 276 10.54 0.44 24.83
N VAL A 277 9.89 0.01 23.75
CA VAL A 277 8.52 -0.52 23.79
C VAL A 277 8.56 -1.96 24.31
N ALA A 278 9.46 -2.79 23.77
CA ALA A 278 9.62 -4.19 24.15
C ALA A 278 10.04 -4.38 25.64
N ASN A 279 10.79 -3.44 26.21
CA ASN A 279 11.37 -3.55 27.56
C ASN A 279 10.78 -2.56 28.58
N LYS A 280 9.65 -1.90 28.27
CA LYS A 280 9.09 -0.78 29.08
C LYS A 280 8.95 -1.08 30.58
N ASN A 281 8.70 -2.34 30.94
CA ASN A 281 8.48 -2.79 32.32
C ASN A 281 9.56 -3.74 32.87
N SER A 282 10.58 -4.06 32.07
CA SER A 282 11.54 -5.12 32.37
C SER A 282 12.83 -4.55 32.95
N LYS A 283 13.05 -4.78 34.25
CA LYS A 283 14.24 -4.33 34.99
C LYS A 283 15.24 -5.47 35.18
N PHE A 284 15.92 -5.84 34.09
CA PHE A 284 17.08 -6.74 34.14
C PHE A 284 18.19 -6.17 35.05
N CYS A 285 19.07 -7.04 35.56
CA CYS A 285 20.24 -6.58 36.32
C CYS A 285 21.23 -5.79 35.44
N LYS A 286 22.19 -5.09 36.06
CA LYS A 286 23.16 -4.22 35.36
C LYS A 286 24.03 -4.95 34.32
N VAL A 287 24.18 -6.27 34.44
CA VAL A 287 24.93 -7.10 33.48
C VAL A 287 24.02 -7.58 32.35
N CYS A 288 22.86 -8.14 32.69
CA CYS A 288 21.94 -8.71 31.69
C CYS A 288 21.24 -7.65 30.83
N GLY A 289 20.92 -6.48 31.39
CA GLY A 289 20.20 -5.43 30.65
C GLY A 289 20.91 -4.99 29.37
N PRO A 290 22.17 -4.54 29.43
CA PRO A 290 22.93 -4.15 28.25
C PRO A 290 23.09 -5.28 27.24
N HIS A 291 23.36 -6.51 27.71
CA HIS A 291 23.47 -7.70 26.84
C HIS A 291 22.19 -7.98 26.06
N VAL A 292 21.04 -7.91 26.74
CA VAL A 292 19.73 -8.13 26.12
C VAL A 292 19.41 -7.01 25.12
N GLU A 293 19.70 -5.75 25.47
CA GLU A 293 19.45 -4.62 24.58
C GLU A 293 20.29 -4.72 23.29
N GLU A 294 21.58 -5.01 23.41
CA GLU A 294 22.49 -5.21 22.27
C GLU A 294 22.04 -6.38 21.39
N SER A 295 21.75 -7.53 22.02
CA SER A 295 21.28 -8.72 21.31
C SER A 295 19.95 -8.50 20.60
N PHE A 296 19.01 -7.78 21.24
CA PHE A 296 17.71 -7.44 20.65
C PHE A 296 17.88 -6.53 19.43
N LYS A 297 18.71 -5.48 19.52
CA LYS A 297 18.93 -4.54 18.40
C LYS A 297 19.58 -5.23 17.20
N ALA A 298 20.65 -6.00 17.44
CA ALA A 298 21.30 -6.76 16.37
C ALA A 298 20.35 -7.78 15.73
N GLY A 299 19.55 -8.47 16.56
CA GLY A 299 18.56 -9.43 16.06
C GLY A 299 17.41 -8.78 15.27
N ARG A 300 17.02 -7.57 15.65
CA ARG A 300 16.02 -6.77 14.95
C ARG A 300 16.53 -6.29 13.58
N GLU A 301 17.75 -5.80 13.51
CA GLU A 301 18.40 -5.40 12.25
C GLU A 301 18.48 -6.59 11.30
N LYS A 302 18.94 -7.74 11.78
CA LYS A 302 18.97 -8.98 11.01
C LYS A 302 17.58 -9.40 10.52
N MET A 303 16.57 -9.37 11.39
CA MET A 303 15.20 -9.70 11.00
C MET A 303 14.67 -8.75 9.92
N TRP A 304 15.00 -7.46 10.01
CA TRP A 304 14.63 -6.48 9.01
C TRP A 304 15.30 -6.78 7.67
N GLU A 305 16.61 -7.03 7.65
CA GLU A 305 17.36 -7.36 6.42
C GLU A 305 16.80 -8.59 5.69
N GLU A 306 16.42 -9.63 6.44
CA GLU A 306 15.87 -10.87 5.90
C GLU A 306 14.36 -10.81 5.60
N LEU A 307 13.67 -9.74 6.03
CA LEU A 307 12.21 -9.60 5.95
C LEU A 307 11.63 -9.92 4.54
N PRO A 308 12.17 -9.37 3.43
CA PRO A 308 11.64 -9.64 2.11
C PRO A 308 11.65 -11.14 1.76
N GLY A 309 12.69 -11.86 2.17
CA GLY A 309 12.87 -13.28 1.89
C GLY A 309 11.82 -14.17 2.56
N PHE A 310 11.20 -13.74 3.66
CA PHE A 310 10.10 -14.49 4.27
C PHE A 310 8.84 -14.52 3.39
N PHE A 311 8.67 -13.54 2.51
CA PHE A 311 7.52 -13.39 1.60
C PHE A 311 7.87 -13.70 0.14
N ASP A 312 9.00 -14.37 -0.09
CA ASP A 312 9.55 -14.68 -1.42
C ASP A 312 9.75 -13.43 -2.29
N LEU A 313 10.11 -12.30 -1.65
CA LEU A 313 10.46 -11.05 -2.32
C LEU A 313 11.99 -10.93 -2.48
N PRO A 314 12.48 -10.20 -3.50
CA PRO A 314 13.89 -9.86 -3.63
C PRO A 314 14.44 -9.13 -2.39
N PRO A 315 15.76 -9.22 -2.13
CA PRO A 315 16.40 -8.43 -1.07
C PRO A 315 16.14 -6.93 -1.21
N TRP A 316 16.23 -6.19 -0.10
CA TRP A 316 15.97 -4.73 -0.08
C TRP A 316 16.70 -3.93 -1.16
N ALA A 317 17.94 -4.30 -1.49
CA ALA A 317 18.75 -3.63 -2.51
C ALA A 317 18.20 -3.78 -3.94
N GLU A 318 17.37 -4.80 -4.20
CA GLU A 318 16.79 -5.11 -5.50
C GLU A 318 15.33 -4.61 -5.62
N LEU A 319 14.67 -4.31 -4.50
CA LEU A 319 13.33 -3.73 -4.50
C LEU A 319 13.39 -2.28 -5.00
N LYS A 320 12.70 -2.01 -6.11
CA LYS A 320 12.64 -0.69 -6.74
C LYS A 320 11.20 -0.26 -6.98
N ASN A 321 11.01 1.05 -6.99
CA ASN A 321 9.79 1.67 -7.48
C ASN A 321 10.07 2.06 -8.94
N GLU A 322 9.44 1.35 -9.88
CA GLU A 322 9.55 1.62 -11.33
C GLU A 322 8.50 2.61 -11.81
#